data_AF-A0A075H9Y9-F1
#
_entry.id   AF-A0A075H9Y9-F1
#
_cell.length_a   1.000
_cell.length_b   1.000
_cell.length_c   1.000
_cell.angle_alpha   90.00
_cell.angle_beta   90.00
_cell.angle_gamma   90.00
#
_symmetry.space_group_name_H-M   'P 1'
#
loop_
_entity.id
_entity.type
_entity.pdbx_description
1 polymer ?
#
loop_
_entity_poly.entity_id
_entity_poly.type
_entity_poly.pdbx_seq_one_letter_code
_entity_poly.pdbx_strand_id
1 'polypeptide(L)'
;MSTEYQHMIRILGNDIPGDKKLLVGLSQIKGVGYMFANTILSVLKINSNQRVGYLSTEHIKSIENIIKNPSLSNFPSWFLNRRKDVETGEDKHLLTSDIAFTVRNDIEREKTTGSWRGYRHMYGLKVRGQRTRCTGRKGGAVGVAKGGKIMPTQAGGAGAPAAGTEGEQPATETKDGVENKDAPKTENKDAPKTENKDAPKTENKDAPAEKKK
;
A
#
# COMPACT_ATOMS: atom_id res chain seq x y z
N MET A 1 8.30 -33.61 10.49
CA MET A 1 9.05 -32.40 10.13
C MET A 1 8.55 -31.28 11.04
N SER A 2 9.35 -30.86 12.03
CA SER A 2 8.99 -29.75 12.93
C SER A 2 8.96 -28.44 12.14
N THR A 3 7.87 -27.70 12.23
CA THR A 3 7.72 -26.39 11.59
C THR A 3 8.43 -25.33 12.43
N GLU A 4 9.63 -24.96 12.02
CA GLU A 4 10.35 -23.81 12.58
C GLU A 4 9.64 -22.50 12.25
N TYR A 5 9.67 -21.56 13.19
CA TYR A 5 9.05 -20.25 13.01
C TYR A 5 9.91 -19.35 12.13
N GLN A 6 9.32 -18.81 11.06
CA GLN A 6 9.97 -17.83 10.20
C GLN A 6 9.38 -16.44 10.42
N HIS A 7 10.23 -15.48 10.79
CA HIS A 7 9.83 -14.09 11.00
C HIS A 7 9.39 -13.37 9.72
N MET A 8 9.89 -13.82 8.56
CA MET A 8 9.60 -13.21 7.27
C MET A 8 9.49 -14.30 6.21
N ILE A 9 8.38 -14.30 5.49
CA ILE A 9 8.10 -15.26 4.43
C ILE A 9 7.83 -14.48 3.16
N ARG A 10 8.52 -14.87 2.07
CA ARG A 10 8.31 -14.29 0.75
C ARG A 10 7.35 -15.16 -0.04
N ILE A 11 6.26 -14.57 -0.53
CA ILE A 11 5.26 -15.23 -1.38
C ILE A 11 5.04 -14.34 -2.60
N LEU A 12 5.22 -14.88 -3.81
CA LEU A 12 5.02 -14.14 -5.09
C LEU A 12 5.79 -12.81 -5.17
N GLY A 13 7.01 -12.79 -4.64
CA GLY A 13 7.87 -11.60 -4.65
C GLY A 13 7.49 -10.51 -3.63
N ASN A 14 6.49 -10.76 -2.77
CA ASN A 14 6.13 -9.87 -1.67
C ASN A 14 6.54 -10.47 -0.32
N ASP A 15 7.12 -9.65 0.55
CA ASP A 15 7.53 -10.07 1.88
C ASP A 15 6.39 -9.89 2.90
N ILE A 16 6.08 -10.96 3.62
CA ILE A 16 4.99 -11.02 4.58
C ILE A 16 5.60 -11.32 5.97
N PRO A 17 5.30 -10.50 6.99
CA PRO A 17 5.76 -10.75 8.35
C PRO A 17 5.05 -11.97 8.95
N GLY A 18 5.83 -12.82 9.60
CA GLY A 18 5.39 -14.09 10.19
C GLY A 18 4.35 -13.92 11.30
N ASP A 19 4.37 -12.79 12.00
CA ASP A 19 3.49 -12.50 13.14
C ASP A 19 2.02 -12.30 12.72
N LYS A 20 1.74 -12.02 11.45
CA LYS A 20 0.36 -11.81 10.99
C LYS A 20 -0.38 -13.13 10.87
N LYS A 21 -1.71 -13.08 11.02
CA LYS A 21 -2.59 -14.20 10.69
C LYS A 21 -2.51 -14.47 9.19
N LEU A 22 -2.60 -15.74 8.81
CA LEU A 22 -2.44 -16.20 7.43
C LEU A 22 -3.37 -15.46 6.45
N LEU A 23 -4.64 -15.32 6.81
CA LEU A 23 -5.63 -14.63 5.98
C LEU A 23 -5.27 -13.15 5.72
N VAL A 24 -4.80 -12.45 6.75
CA VAL A 24 -4.38 -11.05 6.64
C VAL A 24 -3.05 -10.93 5.91
N GLY A 25 -2.11 -11.85 6.15
CA GLY A 25 -0.82 -11.91 5.47
C GLY A 25 -0.96 -12.03 3.96
N LEU A 26 -1.80 -12.96 3.49
CA LEU A 26 -2.04 -13.15 2.05
C LEU A 26 -2.67 -11.92 1.38
N SER A 27 -3.52 -11.17 2.10
CA SER A 27 -4.13 -9.94 1.56
C SER A 27 -3.16 -8.79 1.29
N GLN A 28 -1.91 -8.90 1.78
CA GLN A 28 -0.87 -7.92 1.46
C GLN A 28 -0.39 -8.05 0.01
N ILE A 29 -0.56 -9.22 -0.61
CA ILE A 29 -0.21 -9.44 -2.00
C ILE A 29 -1.23 -8.69 -2.86
N LYS A 30 -0.75 -7.77 -3.69
CA LYS A 30 -1.62 -6.99 -4.57
C LYS A 30 -2.29 -7.93 -5.57
N GLY A 31 -3.62 -7.94 -5.60
CA GLY A 31 -4.43 -8.86 -6.40
C GLY A 31 -5.18 -9.89 -5.55
N VAL A 32 -4.65 -10.22 -4.36
CA VAL A 32 -5.29 -11.12 -3.41
C VAL A 32 -6.05 -10.31 -2.36
N GLY A 33 -7.38 -10.45 -2.36
CA GLY A 33 -8.25 -9.86 -1.33
C GLY A 33 -8.55 -10.82 -0.18
N TYR A 34 -9.28 -10.33 0.83
CA TYR A 34 -9.77 -11.14 1.97
C TYR A 34 -10.53 -12.39 1.50
N MET A 35 -11.48 -12.23 0.58
CA MET A 35 -12.29 -13.33 0.06
C MET A 35 -11.45 -14.33 -0.74
N PHE A 36 -10.57 -13.83 -1.60
CA PHE A 36 -9.69 -14.66 -2.43
C PHE A 36 -8.74 -15.50 -1.56
N ALA A 37 -8.13 -14.88 -0.54
CA ALA A 37 -7.30 -15.57 0.44
C ALA A 37 -8.09 -16.64 1.19
N ASN A 38 -9.29 -16.32 1.68
CA ASN A 38 -10.12 -17.27 2.41
C ASN A 38 -10.52 -18.48 1.55
N THR A 39 -10.87 -18.26 0.28
CA THR A 39 -11.19 -19.34 -0.65
C THR A 39 -9.98 -20.24 -0.92
N ILE A 40 -8.79 -19.68 -1.13
CA ILE A 40 -7.56 -20.47 -1.32
C ILE A 40 -7.30 -21.36 -0.11
N LEU A 41 -7.38 -20.79 1.10
CA LEU A 41 -7.17 -21.52 2.34
C LEU A 41 -8.21 -22.61 2.54
N SER A 42 -9.46 -22.36 2.14
CA SER A 42 -10.54 -23.35 2.19
C SER A 42 -10.32 -24.51 1.22
N VAL A 43 -9.88 -24.22 -0.02
CA VAL A 43 -9.55 -25.24 -1.03
C VAL A 43 -8.38 -26.11 -0.55
N LEU A 44 -7.34 -25.49 0.01
CA LEU A 44 -6.17 -26.19 0.57
C LEU A 44 -6.42 -26.82 1.94
N LYS A 45 -7.57 -26.55 2.57
CA LYS A 45 -7.92 -26.99 3.93
C LYS A 45 -6.87 -26.59 4.98
N ILE A 46 -6.23 -25.42 4.80
CA ILE A 46 -5.27 -24.85 5.74
C ILE A 46 -6.02 -23.99 6.76
N ASN A 47 -5.59 -24.01 8.02
CA ASN A 47 -6.22 -23.20 9.06
C ASN A 47 -5.97 -21.69 8.84
N SER A 48 -7.04 -20.92 8.63
CA SER A 48 -6.96 -19.48 8.37
C SER A 48 -6.48 -18.62 9.55
N ASN A 49 -6.61 -19.12 10.78
CA ASN A 49 -6.21 -18.42 12.00
C ASN A 49 -4.75 -18.64 12.40
N GLN A 50 -4.06 -19.59 11.75
CA GLN A 50 -2.64 -19.83 11.96
C GLN A 50 -1.81 -18.59 11.59
N ARG A 51 -0.66 -18.43 12.24
CA ARG A 51 0.31 -17.38 11.89
C ARG A 51 1.06 -17.77 10.62
N VAL A 52 1.40 -16.79 9.78
CA VAL A 52 2.14 -17.02 8.54
C VAL A 52 3.48 -17.70 8.82
N GLY A 53 4.15 -17.32 9.92
CA GLY A 53 5.49 -17.84 10.27
C GLY A 53 5.61 -19.35 10.47
N TYR A 54 4.52 -20.08 10.68
CA TYR A 54 4.53 -21.54 10.84
C TYR A 54 4.18 -22.30 9.54
N LEU A 55 4.12 -21.60 8.40
CA LEU A 55 3.74 -22.21 7.14
C LEU A 55 4.88 -23.08 6.60
N SER A 56 4.58 -24.31 6.20
CA SER A 56 5.57 -25.18 5.57
C SER A 56 5.91 -24.70 4.16
N THR A 57 7.10 -25.05 3.68
CA THR A 57 7.53 -24.72 2.31
C THR A 57 6.63 -25.36 1.24
N GLU A 58 6.03 -26.52 1.54
CA GLU A 58 5.06 -27.19 0.68
C GLU A 58 3.73 -26.44 0.60
N HIS A 59 3.25 -25.93 1.74
CA HIS A 59 2.04 -25.10 1.78
C HIS A 59 2.25 -23.78 1.04
N ILE A 60 3.43 -23.15 1.18
CA ILE A 60 3.80 -21.94 0.43
C ILE A 60 3.73 -22.21 -1.07
N LYS A 61 4.38 -23.26 -1.57
CA LYS A 61 4.37 -23.61 -3.00
C LYS A 61 2.95 -23.90 -3.51
N SER A 62 2.15 -24.61 -2.72
CA SER A 62 0.75 -24.90 -3.06
C SER A 62 -0.08 -23.62 -3.18
N ILE A 63 0.08 -22.67 -2.26
CA ILE A 63 -0.57 -21.36 -2.30
C ILE A 63 -0.12 -20.58 -3.56
N GLU A 64 1.18 -20.54 -3.86
CA GLU A 64 1.69 -19.86 -5.04
C GLU A 64 1.14 -20.44 -6.34
N ASN A 65 1.06 -21.76 -6.44
CA ASN A 65 0.55 -22.45 -7.63
C ASN A 65 -0.92 -22.14 -7.88
N ILE A 66 -1.74 -22.12 -6.83
CA ILE A 66 -3.17 -21.76 -6.92
C ILE A 66 -3.33 -20.28 -7.31
N ILE A 67 -2.54 -19.39 -6.74
CA ILE A 67 -2.63 -17.96 -7.04
C ILE A 67 -2.23 -17.68 -8.50
N LYS A 68 -1.19 -18.35 -9.02
CA LYS A 68 -0.78 -18.23 -10.43
C LYS A 68 -1.83 -18.80 -11.39
N ASN A 69 -2.39 -19.96 -11.06
CA ASN A 69 -3.34 -20.67 -11.92
C ASN A 69 -4.67 -20.95 -11.20
N PRO A 70 -5.51 -19.92 -10.99
CA PRO A 70 -6.78 -20.12 -10.30
C PRO A 70 -7.77 -20.96 -11.12
N SER A 71 -7.69 -20.95 -12.44
CA SER A 71 -8.61 -21.71 -13.29
C SER A 71 -8.56 -23.23 -13.05
N LEU A 72 -7.41 -23.77 -12.63
CA LEU A 72 -7.23 -25.20 -12.36
C LEU A 72 -7.88 -25.67 -11.05
N SER A 73 -8.05 -24.75 -10.09
CA SER A 73 -8.51 -25.06 -8.73
C SER A 73 -10.01 -24.83 -8.53
N ASN A 74 -10.78 -24.92 -9.63
CA ASN A 74 -12.24 -24.78 -9.66
C ASN A 74 -12.74 -23.37 -9.25
N PHE A 75 -11.92 -22.33 -9.44
CA PHE A 75 -12.40 -20.96 -9.29
C PHE A 75 -13.32 -20.59 -10.46
N PRO A 76 -14.53 -20.10 -10.19
CA PRO A 76 -15.41 -19.67 -11.26
C PRO A 76 -14.88 -18.38 -11.90
N SER A 77 -15.07 -18.25 -13.22
CA SER A 77 -14.62 -17.09 -14.02
C SER A 77 -14.97 -15.75 -13.36
N TRP A 78 -16.18 -15.62 -12.81
CA TRP A 78 -16.65 -14.38 -12.17
C TRP A 78 -15.85 -13.92 -10.94
N PHE A 79 -15.04 -14.81 -10.35
CA PHE A 79 -14.21 -14.52 -9.21
C PHE A 79 -12.83 -13.94 -9.58
N LEU A 80 -12.46 -14.02 -10.87
CA LEU A 80 -11.19 -13.51 -11.38
C LEU A 80 -11.25 -12.00 -11.61
N ASN A 81 -10.11 -11.33 -11.46
CA ASN A 81 -10.05 -9.87 -11.51
C ASN A 81 -10.06 -9.29 -12.93
N ARG A 82 -9.61 -10.06 -13.93
CA ARG A 82 -9.57 -9.67 -15.33
C ARG A 82 -10.23 -10.73 -16.18
N ARG A 83 -11.53 -10.58 -16.37
CA ARG A 83 -12.34 -11.46 -17.22
C ARG A 83 -12.38 -10.92 -18.63
N LYS A 84 -12.37 -11.80 -19.62
CA LYS A 84 -12.41 -11.48 -21.06
C LYS A 84 -11.38 -10.41 -21.41
N ASP A 85 -10.11 -10.75 -21.24
CA ASP A 85 -9.01 -9.84 -21.59
C ASP A 85 -9.14 -9.37 -23.05
N VAL A 86 -8.84 -8.10 -23.31
CA VAL A 86 -9.09 -7.48 -24.62
C VAL A 86 -8.21 -8.09 -25.71
N GLU A 87 -7.00 -8.51 -25.36
CA GLU A 87 -6.03 -9.06 -26.33
C GLU A 87 -6.20 -10.57 -26.52
N THR A 88 -6.30 -11.33 -25.43
CA THR A 88 -6.33 -12.80 -25.49
C THR A 88 -7.71 -13.42 -25.38
N GLY A 89 -8.75 -12.67 -24.96
CA GLY A 89 -10.10 -13.17 -24.74
C GLY A 89 -10.28 -14.09 -23.52
N GLU A 90 -9.19 -14.62 -22.97
CA GLU A 90 -9.16 -15.48 -21.80
C GLU A 90 -9.44 -14.74 -20.48
N ASP A 91 -9.90 -15.50 -19.48
CA ASP A 91 -10.05 -15.01 -18.11
C ASP A 91 -8.75 -15.20 -17.32
N LYS A 92 -8.21 -14.09 -16.79
CA LYS A 92 -6.94 -14.05 -16.07
C LYS A 92 -7.13 -13.51 -14.66
N HIS A 93 -6.23 -13.90 -13.77
CA HIS A 93 -6.06 -13.25 -12.48
C HIS A 93 -4.70 -12.57 -12.44
N LEU A 94 -4.71 -11.25 -12.54
CA LEU A 94 -3.51 -10.42 -12.48
C LEU A 94 -2.99 -10.29 -11.05
N LEU A 95 -1.68 -10.21 -10.90
CA LEU A 95 -1.00 -10.15 -9.61
C LEU A 95 -0.01 -9.00 -9.57
N THR A 96 0.35 -8.55 -8.37
CA THR A 96 1.48 -7.68 -8.06
C THR A 96 1.72 -6.56 -9.10
N SER A 97 2.79 -6.67 -9.89
CA SER A 97 3.20 -5.70 -10.91
C SER A 97 2.26 -5.64 -12.11
N ASP A 98 1.67 -6.77 -12.48
CA ASP A 98 0.88 -6.92 -13.69
C ASP A 98 -0.41 -6.11 -13.59
N ILE A 99 -0.99 -5.98 -12.38
CA ILE A 99 -2.14 -5.11 -12.14
C ILE A 99 -1.80 -3.65 -12.45
N ALA A 100 -0.65 -3.16 -11.99
CA ALA A 100 -0.26 -1.78 -12.20
C ALA A 100 0.05 -1.51 -13.69
N PHE A 101 0.73 -2.46 -14.35
CA PHE A 101 1.06 -2.37 -15.76
C PHE A 101 -0.18 -2.39 -16.66
N THR A 102 -1.09 -3.34 -16.43
CA THR A 102 -2.32 -3.46 -17.22
C THR A 102 -3.25 -2.27 -17.05
N VAL A 103 -3.44 -1.76 -15.82
CA VAL A 103 -4.23 -0.55 -15.57
C VAL A 103 -3.63 0.66 -16.28
N ARG A 104 -2.29 0.77 -16.29
CA ARG A 104 -1.61 1.83 -17.02
C ARG A 104 -1.87 1.73 -18.53
N ASN A 105 -1.71 0.55 -19.12
CA ASN A 105 -1.95 0.32 -20.54
C ASN A 105 -3.41 0.54 -20.92
N ASP A 106 -4.35 0.15 -20.06
CA ASP A 106 -5.79 0.40 -20.25
C ASP A 106 -6.09 1.91 -20.30
N ILE A 107 -5.47 2.69 -19.41
CA ILE A 107 -5.60 4.16 -19.40
C ILE A 107 -4.91 4.78 -20.63
N GLU A 108 -3.72 4.33 -20.99
CA GLU A 108 -2.98 4.83 -22.16
C GLU A 108 -3.76 4.55 -23.45
N ARG A 109 -4.36 3.36 -23.59
CA ARG A 109 -5.27 3.05 -24.70
C ARG A 109 -6.47 4.01 -24.74
N GLU A 110 -7.14 4.25 -23.60
CA GLU A 110 -8.27 5.18 -23.53
C GLU A 110 -7.90 6.61 -23.99
N LYS A 111 -6.66 7.05 -23.71
CA LYS A 111 -6.11 8.34 -24.13
C LYS A 111 -5.84 8.36 -25.64
N THR A 112 -5.17 7.35 -26.17
CA THR A 112 -4.85 7.24 -27.61
C THR A 112 -6.11 7.14 -28.46
N THR A 113 -7.13 6.41 -28.01
CA THR A 113 -8.44 6.32 -28.69
C THR A 113 -9.23 7.65 -28.65
N GLY A 114 -8.86 8.61 -27.78
CA GLY A 114 -9.59 9.87 -27.64
C GLY A 114 -10.95 9.71 -26.96
N SER A 115 -11.12 8.71 -26.11
CA SER A 115 -12.38 8.50 -25.37
C SER A 115 -12.58 9.60 -24.32
N TRP A 116 -13.84 9.91 -23.96
CA TRP A 116 -14.13 10.89 -22.89
C TRP A 116 -13.44 10.54 -21.56
N ARG A 117 -13.38 9.24 -21.23
CA ARG A 117 -12.66 8.76 -20.04
C ARG A 117 -11.15 9.01 -20.16
N GLY A 118 -10.57 8.77 -21.34
CA GLY A 118 -9.19 9.10 -21.68
C GLY A 118 -8.88 10.58 -21.46
N TYR A 119 -9.68 11.49 -22.02
CA TYR A 119 -9.54 12.93 -21.78
C TYR A 119 -9.60 13.29 -20.30
N ARG A 120 -10.55 12.73 -19.55
CA ARG A 120 -10.63 12.95 -18.09
C ARG A 120 -9.37 12.46 -17.37
N HIS A 121 -8.81 11.33 -17.78
CA HIS A 121 -7.54 10.81 -17.27
C HIS A 121 -6.34 11.69 -17.66
N MET A 122 -6.32 12.32 -18.85
CA MET A 122 -5.29 13.28 -19.25
C MET A 122 -5.31 14.53 -18.36
N TYR A 123 -6.49 15.08 -18.10
CA TYR A 123 -6.66 16.25 -17.23
C TYR A 123 -6.60 15.93 -15.73
N GLY A 124 -6.42 14.67 -15.34
CA GLY A 124 -6.40 14.25 -13.93
C GLY A 124 -7.72 14.48 -13.19
N LEU A 125 -8.84 14.52 -13.92
CA LEU A 125 -10.18 14.73 -13.38
C LEU A 125 -10.84 13.39 -13.03
N LYS A 126 -11.77 13.43 -12.08
CA LYS A 126 -12.63 12.29 -11.72
C LYS A 126 -13.38 11.76 -12.94
N VAL A 127 -13.45 10.45 -13.16
CA VAL A 127 -13.92 9.87 -14.45
C VAL A 127 -15.40 9.45 -14.46
N ARG A 128 -15.94 9.00 -13.32
CA ARG A 128 -17.27 8.36 -13.22
C ARG A 128 -18.47 9.33 -13.17
N GLY A 129 -18.41 10.48 -13.85
CA GLY A 129 -19.53 11.44 -13.88
C GLY A 129 -19.80 12.18 -12.55
N GLN A 130 -18.82 12.16 -11.63
CA GLN A 130 -18.94 12.82 -10.34
C GLN A 130 -19.05 14.34 -10.49
N ARG A 131 -19.91 14.99 -9.69
CA ARG A 131 -20.05 16.46 -9.66
C ARG A 131 -18.83 17.09 -8.96
N THR A 132 -18.02 17.83 -9.71
CA THR A 132 -16.74 18.40 -9.25
C THR A 132 -16.82 19.86 -8.80
N ARG A 133 -18.01 20.49 -8.79
CA ARG A 133 -18.17 21.87 -8.30
C ARG A 133 -17.72 22.03 -6.85
N CYS A 134 -18.13 21.11 -5.96
CA CYS A 134 -17.79 21.17 -4.54
C CYS A 134 -16.84 20.04 -4.09
N THR A 135 -16.76 18.94 -4.84
CA THR A 135 -16.02 17.73 -4.42
C THR A 135 -14.72 17.53 -5.19
N GLY A 136 -13.72 16.90 -4.57
CA GLY A 136 -12.45 16.59 -5.24
C GLY A 136 -11.53 17.79 -5.46
N ARG A 137 -11.68 18.82 -4.64
CA ARG A 137 -10.76 19.96 -4.61
C ARG A 137 -9.44 19.52 -3.98
N LYS A 138 -8.33 19.88 -4.62
CA LYS A 138 -6.98 19.75 -4.05
C LYS A 138 -6.68 21.04 -3.28
N GLY A 139 -6.63 20.93 -1.96
CA GLY A 139 -6.49 22.05 -1.04
C GLY A 139 -7.19 21.67 0.25
N GLY A 140 -6.42 21.57 1.35
CA GLY A 140 -7.01 21.41 2.68
C GLY A 140 -7.92 22.59 3.01
N ALA A 141 -8.77 22.44 4.02
CA ALA A 141 -9.53 23.57 4.53
C ALA A 141 -8.54 24.69 4.91
N VAL A 142 -8.66 25.85 4.27
CA VAL A 142 -7.99 27.08 4.75
C VAL A 142 -8.76 27.51 5.98
N GLY A 143 -8.35 27.02 7.13
CA GLY A 143 -8.97 27.28 8.43
C GLY A 143 -7.93 27.19 9.53
N VAL A 144 -8.26 27.78 10.68
CA VAL A 144 -7.40 27.71 11.87
C VAL A 144 -7.36 26.26 12.35
N ALA A 145 -6.20 25.63 12.23
CA ALA A 145 -5.92 24.38 12.92
C ALA A 145 -5.95 24.68 14.43
N LYS A 146 -7.07 24.40 15.10
CA LYS A 146 -7.05 24.25 16.55
C LYS A 146 -6.23 22.99 16.81
N GLY A 147 -4.96 23.18 17.15
CA GLY A 147 -4.10 22.12 17.63
C GLY A 147 -4.87 21.32 18.67
N GLY A 148 -5.13 20.05 18.37
CA GLY A 148 -5.74 19.15 19.33
C GLY A 148 -4.89 19.20 20.58
N LYS A 149 -5.52 19.51 21.72
CA LYS A 149 -4.86 19.40 23.01
C LYS A 149 -4.34 17.96 23.11
N ILE A 150 -3.03 17.80 23.10
CA ILE A 150 -2.38 16.56 23.51
C ILE A 150 -2.79 16.41 24.96
N MET A 151 -3.71 15.49 25.25
CA MET A 151 -3.99 15.12 26.63
C MET A 151 -2.68 14.55 27.18
N PRO A 152 -2.19 15.04 28.33
CA PRO A 152 -1.07 14.38 28.97
C PRO A 152 -1.49 12.95 29.29
N THR A 153 -0.71 12.00 28.79
CA THR A 153 -0.80 10.58 29.10
C THR A 153 -0.76 10.42 30.63
N GLN A 154 -1.90 10.10 31.24
CA GLN A 154 -1.95 9.74 32.65
C GLN A 154 -1.41 8.32 32.80
N ALA A 155 -0.11 8.22 33.11
CA ALA A 155 0.47 7.00 33.63
C ALA A 155 0.16 6.90 35.13
N GLY A 156 -0.57 5.84 35.50
CA GLY A 156 -0.46 5.16 36.80
C GLY A 156 -0.94 5.92 38.05
N GLY A 157 -2.06 5.46 38.61
CA GLY A 157 -2.50 5.84 39.96
C GLY A 157 -3.80 5.15 40.35
N ALA A 158 -3.76 3.82 40.47
CA ALA A 158 -4.79 3.08 41.19
C ALA A 158 -4.59 3.32 42.70
N GLY A 159 -5.68 3.63 43.41
CA GLY A 159 -5.74 3.47 44.86
C GLY A 159 -6.32 4.66 45.63
N ALA A 160 -7.63 4.66 45.80
CA ALA A 160 -8.25 5.19 47.01
C ALA A 160 -9.19 4.10 47.56
N PRO A 161 -8.81 3.39 48.64
CA PRO A 161 -9.76 2.80 49.56
C PRO A 161 -9.80 3.67 50.83
N ALA A 162 -11.02 4.05 51.24
CA ALA A 162 -11.24 4.62 52.56
C ALA A 162 -11.63 3.49 53.54
N ALA A 163 -11.10 3.60 54.76
CA ALA A 163 -11.46 2.96 56.04
C ALA A 163 -10.54 1.82 56.54
N GLY A 164 -9.89 2.06 57.71
CA GLY A 164 -9.50 1.02 58.67
C GLY A 164 -8.05 1.04 59.20
N THR A 165 -7.84 1.74 60.33
CA THR A 165 -7.02 1.42 61.53
C THR A 165 -5.58 0.84 61.46
N GLU A 166 -4.69 1.52 62.21
CA GLU A 166 -3.47 1.05 62.93
C GLU A 166 -2.31 0.53 62.05
N GLY A 167 -1.02 0.83 62.25
CA GLY A 167 -0.21 1.58 63.19
C GLY A 167 1.27 1.33 62.80
N GLU A 168 2.18 2.17 63.30
CA GLU A 168 3.64 1.92 63.42
C GLU A 168 4.60 2.29 62.24
N GLN A 169 5.54 3.18 62.57
CA GLN A 169 6.76 3.59 61.85
C GLN A 169 7.89 2.55 62.08
N PRO A 170 9.04 2.50 61.35
CA PRO A 170 9.92 3.66 61.07
C PRO A 170 10.84 3.61 59.81
N ALA A 171 11.59 4.72 59.59
CA ALA A 171 13.01 4.87 59.19
C ALA A 171 13.57 4.03 57.99
N THR A 172 14.45 4.48 57.08
CA THR A 172 15.45 5.57 56.99
C THR A 172 16.10 5.49 55.59
N GLU A 173 16.56 6.64 55.05
CA GLU A 173 17.81 6.82 54.25
C GLU A 173 17.98 6.08 52.90
N THR A 174 18.58 6.60 51.82
CA THR A 174 19.18 7.88 51.41
C THR A 174 19.42 7.81 49.88
N LYS A 175 19.35 8.97 49.21
CA LYS A 175 20.30 9.55 48.21
C LYS A 175 21.13 8.58 47.33
N ASP A 176 21.33 8.76 46.02
CA ASP A 176 21.68 9.89 45.14
C ASP A 176 21.36 9.41 43.70
N GLY A 177 21.15 10.17 42.64
CA GLY A 177 21.75 11.44 42.22
C GLY A 177 22.14 11.29 40.74
N VAL A 178 21.49 12.10 39.89
CA VAL A 178 22.02 12.83 38.72
C VAL A 178 22.77 12.06 37.61
N GLU A 179 22.26 12.09 36.37
CA GLU A 179 22.82 12.86 35.23
C GLU A 179 22.14 12.56 33.88
N ASN A 180 21.54 13.61 33.32
CA ASN A 180 21.20 13.75 31.90
C ASN A 180 22.48 13.98 31.08
N LYS A 181 22.54 13.44 29.87
CA LYS A 181 23.39 13.97 28.79
C LYS A 181 22.57 14.22 27.53
N ASP A 182 22.74 15.45 27.04
CA ASP A 182 22.14 16.09 25.88
C ASP A 182 22.45 15.41 24.54
N ALA A 183 21.51 15.60 23.61
CA ALA A 183 21.69 15.40 22.17
C ALA A 183 21.82 16.77 21.47
N PRO A 184 22.70 16.95 20.46
CA PRO A 184 22.71 18.16 19.65
C PRO A 184 22.11 17.94 18.24
N LYS A 185 21.09 18.77 17.98
CA LYS A 185 20.75 19.60 16.79
C LYS A 185 21.10 19.16 15.36
N THR A 186 20.06 19.29 14.53
CA THR A 186 19.97 19.40 13.07
C THR A 186 20.63 20.65 12.48
N GLU A 187 21.34 20.50 11.36
CA GLU A 187 21.76 21.59 10.47
C GLU A 187 21.05 21.48 9.09
N ASN A 188 20.55 22.63 8.62
CA ASN A 188 20.08 22.90 7.26
C ASN A 188 21.27 23.29 6.36
N LYS A 189 21.40 22.71 5.16
CA LYS A 189 22.07 23.26 3.95
C LYS A 189 21.46 22.55 2.73
N ASP A 190 20.67 23.22 1.88
CA ASP A 190 21.02 24.10 0.75
C ASP A 190 20.68 23.39 -0.58
N ALA A 191 19.77 23.99 -1.34
CA ALA A 191 19.43 23.61 -2.71
C ALA A 191 20.28 24.42 -3.70
N PRO A 192 20.78 23.84 -4.80
CA PRO A 192 21.33 24.63 -5.90
C PRO A 192 20.29 24.90 -6.99
N LYS A 193 20.45 26.10 -7.56
CA LYS A 193 19.59 26.80 -8.51
C LYS A 193 19.59 26.18 -9.91
N THR A 194 18.48 26.43 -10.60
CA THR A 194 18.26 26.34 -12.04
C THR A 194 19.26 27.17 -12.86
N GLU A 195 19.88 26.56 -13.86
CA GLU A 195 20.52 27.25 -14.99
C GLU A 195 19.74 26.97 -16.28
N ASN A 196 19.26 28.05 -16.91
CA ASN A 196 18.75 28.09 -18.28
C ASN A 196 19.95 28.30 -19.24
N LYS A 197 20.04 27.47 -20.28
CA LYS A 197 20.79 27.60 -21.56
C LYS A 197 20.71 26.19 -22.21
N ASP A 198 20.37 25.92 -23.46
CA ASP A 198 20.22 26.69 -24.70
C ASP A 198 19.17 25.98 -25.58
N ALA A 199 18.37 26.74 -26.34
CA ALA A 199 17.49 26.22 -27.37
C ALA A 199 18.22 26.22 -28.74
N PRO A 200 18.23 25.13 -29.51
CA PRO A 200 18.72 25.18 -30.88
C PRO A 200 17.63 25.71 -31.82
N LYS A 201 17.96 26.77 -32.55
CA LYS A 201 17.16 27.41 -33.60
C LYS A 201 16.88 26.41 -34.74
N THR A 202 15.63 26.35 -35.17
CA THR A 202 15.20 25.73 -36.44
C THR A 202 15.66 26.61 -37.61
N GLU A 203 16.59 26.11 -38.42
CA GLU A 203 16.87 26.66 -39.76
C GLU A 203 15.77 26.20 -40.73
N ASN A 204 15.00 27.16 -41.23
CA ASN A 204 14.21 26.98 -42.46
C ASN A 204 15.19 26.98 -43.65
N LYS A 205 15.20 25.89 -44.43
CA LYS A 205 15.78 25.86 -45.78
C LYS A 205 14.79 25.21 -46.75
N ASP A 206 14.23 26.09 -47.58
CA ASP A 206 13.94 25.96 -49.00
C ASP A 206 13.05 24.81 -49.51
N ALA A 207 11.84 25.21 -49.90
CA ALA A 207 10.99 24.49 -50.85
C ALA A 207 11.43 24.78 -52.29
N PRO A 208 11.59 23.77 -53.18
CA PRO A 208 11.71 24.02 -54.61
C PRO A 208 10.33 24.10 -55.28
N ALA A 209 10.14 25.20 -56.00
CA ALA A 209 8.96 25.58 -56.76
C ALA A 209 8.68 24.67 -57.98
N GLU A 210 7.39 24.59 -58.30
CA GLU A 210 6.81 24.08 -59.54
C GLU A 210 7.57 24.54 -60.80
N LYS A 211 7.83 23.60 -61.71
CA LYS A 211 7.98 23.92 -63.14
C LYS A 211 6.85 23.24 -63.91
N LYS A 212 5.91 24.08 -64.36
CA LYS A 212 5.10 23.82 -65.55
C LYS A 212 6.01 23.68 -66.77
N LYS A 213 5.90 22.56 -67.48
CA LYS A 213 5.84 22.49 -68.94
C LYS A 213 5.29 21.12 -69.33
#